data_AF-A0A534VMD3-F1
#
_entry.id   AF-A0A534VMD3-F1
#
_cell.length_a   1.000
_cell.length_b   1.000
_cell.length_c   1.000
_cell.angle_alpha   90.00
_cell.angle_beta   90.00
_cell.angle_gamma   90.00
#
_symmetry.space_group_name_H-M   'P 1'
#
loop_
_entity.id
_entity.type
_entity.pdbx_description
1 polymer ?
#
loop_
_entity_poly.entity_id
_entity_poly.type
_entity_poly.pdbx_seq_one_letter_code
_entity_poly.pdbx_strand_id
1 'polypeptide(L)'
;MPIRALVLAFLLAAPAHTAPVRIKLGTLAPQGSTWHQLLQEMAQKWSQASNGQVELKIYAGGTQGNEGEMIRKISIGQLHAASITAIGLHEITPEPQAEDVPFLIDSYEEYDYVHEKLRPRLDDALVRRGYVPIQWGEVGFVYFFSTEQYRTPADFSKGKIFTWNGDPAAEAAWRKAGFRPVVLSSTDLIPALTSRMVNIISQPPLYA
;
A
#
# COMPACT_ATOMS: atom_id res chain seq x y z
N MET A 1 -74.35 28.62 -0.15
CA MET A 1 -73.06 28.72 -0.88
C MET A 1 -71.92 28.50 0.11
N PRO A 2 -71.15 27.40 0.01
CA PRO A 2 -69.83 27.36 0.64
C PRO A 2 -68.73 27.26 -0.43
N ILE A 3 -67.83 28.24 -0.38
CA ILE A 3 -66.64 28.34 -1.21
C ILE A 3 -65.66 27.26 -0.75
N ARG A 4 -65.37 26.29 -1.62
CA ARG A 4 -64.32 25.29 -1.40
C ARG A 4 -62.96 25.95 -1.62
N ALA A 5 -62.25 26.25 -0.53
CA ALA A 5 -60.85 26.68 -0.58
C ALA A 5 -59.98 25.49 -0.98
N LEU A 6 -59.44 25.52 -2.20
CA LEU A 6 -58.43 24.58 -2.68
C LEU A 6 -57.07 25.06 -2.17
N VAL A 7 -56.56 24.47 -1.09
CA VAL A 7 -55.21 24.75 -0.59
C VAL A 7 -54.21 24.00 -1.48
N LEU A 8 -53.51 24.76 -2.31
CA LEU A 8 -52.42 24.27 -3.16
C LEU A 8 -51.19 24.01 -2.26
N ALA A 9 -50.92 22.74 -1.96
CA ALA A 9 -49.72 22.34 -1.23
C ALA A 9 -48.50 22.51 -2.15
N PHE A 10 -47.75 23.59 -1.94
CA PHE A 10 -46.40 23.75 -2.51
C PHE A 10 -45.49 22.71 -1.86
N LEU A 11 -45.25 21.59 -2.56
CA LEU A 11 -44.16 20.68 -2.24
C LEU A 11 -42.84 21.43 -2.45
N LEU A 12 -42.28 21.97 -1.36
CA LEU A 12 -40.88 22.36 -1.32
C LEU A 12 -40.04 21.11 -1.60
N ALA A 13 -39.52 21.01 -2.82
CA ALA A 13 -38.47 20.06 -3.15
C ALA A 13 -37.24 20.46 -2.31
N ALA A 14 -37.06 19.79 -1.16
CA ALA A 14 -35.82 19.91 -0.40
C ALA A 14 -34.67 19.46 -1.31
N PRO A 15 -33.53 20.19 -1.35
CA PRO A 15 -32.39 19.74 -2.11
C PRO A 15 -31.97 18.37 -1.57
N ALA A 16 -31.99 17.37 -2.44
CA ALA A 16 -31.51 16.03 -2.13
C ALA A 16 -30.00 16.13 -1.82
N HIS A 17 -29.66 16.25 -0.54
CA HIS A 17 -28.29 16.06 -0.09
C HIS A 17 -27.98 14.58 -0.25
N THR A 18 -27.23 14.26 -1.31
CA THR A 18 -26.69 12.91 -1.49
C THR A 18 -25.72 12.66 -0.34
N ALA A 19 -25.83 11.50 0.32
CA ALA A 19 -24.90 11.14 1.38
C ALA A 19 -23.47 11.09 0.82
N PRO A 20 -22.46 11.61 1.54
CA PRO A 20 -21.08 11.57 1.07
C PRO A 20 -20.63 10.15 0.73
N VAL A 21 -19.94 10.00 -0.39
CA VAL A 21 -19.28 8.77 -0.79
C VAL A 21 -18.07 8.57 0.12
N ARG A 22 -18.15 7.55 0.98
CA ARG A 22 -17.06 7.20 1.90
C ARG A 22 -16.13 6.15 1.29
N ILE A 23 -14.89 6.54 1.01
CA ILE A 23 -13.83 5.67 0.54
C ILE A 23 -13.01 5.19 1.75
N LYS A 24 -12.92 3.87 1.94
CA LYS A 24 -12.14 3.26 3.04
C LYS A 24 -10.79 2.81 2.48
N LEU A 25 -9.70 3.42 2.94
CA LEU A 25 -8.35 3.15 2.49
C LEU A 25 -7.52 2.47 3.59
N GLY A 26 -6.96 1.29 3.31
CA GLY A 26 -5.98 0.64 4.18
C GLY A 26 -4.54 0.99 3.79
N THR A 27 -3.63 1.08 4.77
CA THR A 27 -2.19 1.23 4.49
C THR A 27 -1.33 0.67 5.62
N LEU A 28 -0.14 0.18 5.28
CA LEU A 28 0.90 -0.16 6.25
C LEU A 28 1.64 1.07 6.80
N ALA A 29 1.54 2.23 6.14
CA ALA A 29 2.19 3.46 6.58
C ALA A 29 1.85 3.75 8.05
N PRO A 30 2.86 3.89 8.95
CA PRO A 30 2.62 4.15 10.36
C PRO A 30 1.85 5.45 10.57
N GLN A 31 1.03 5.51 11.62
CA GLN A 31 0.37 6.75 11.99
C GLN A 31 1.41 7.83 12.29
N GLY A 32 1.24 9.00 11.67
CA GLY A 32 2.15 10.14 11.83
C GLY A 32 3.38 10.12 10.91
N SER A 33 3.62 9.04 10.16
CA SER A 33 4.66 9.01 9.12
C SER A 33 4.35 10.02 7.99
N THR A 34 5.38 10.39 7.23
CA THR A 34 5.23 11.26 6.05
C THR A 34 4.18 10.70 5.08
N TRP A 35 4.14 9.38 4.86
CA TRP A 35 3.17 8.77 3.92
C TRP A 35 1.75 8.84 4.46
N HIS A 36 1.57 8.66 5.76
CA HIS A 36 0.27 8.89 6.40
C HIS A 36 -0.18 10.35 6.26
N GLN A 37 0.73 11.31 6.46
CA GLN A 37 0.42 12.74 6.31
C GLN A 37 0.02 13.09 4.87
N LEU A 38 0.73 12.55 3.86
CA LEU A 38 0.37 12.74 2.45
C LEU A 38 -1.01 12.16 2.12
N LEU A 39 -1.36 11.00 2.68
CA LEU A 39 -2.71 10.43 2.53
C LEU A 39 -3.77 11.32 3.21
N GLN A 40 -3.46 11.92 4.36
CA GLN A 40 -4.35 12.88 5.02
C GLN A 40 -4.53 14.15 4.18
N GLU A 41 -3.47 14.66 3.57
CA GLU A 41 -3.56 15.77 2.61
C GLU A 41 -4.42 15.42 1.39
N MET A 42 -4.26 14.20 0.86
CA MET A 42 -5.12 13.69 -0.23
C MET A 42 -6.59 13.66 0.20
N ALA A 43 -6.88 13.18 1.41
CA ALA A 43 -8.24 13.18 1.97
C ALA A 43 -8.84 14.60 2.03
N GLN A 44 -8.05 15.57 2.49
CA GLN A 44 -8.47 16.98 2.56
C GLN A 44 -8.72 17.55 1.16
N LYS A 45 -7.80 17.34 0.21
CA LYS A 45 -7.94 17.81 -1.18
C LYS A 45 -9.15 17.21 -1.87
N TRP A 46 -9.43 15.92 -1.66
CA TRP A 46 -10.62 15.26 -2.22
C TRP A 46 -11.90 15.82 -1.62
N SER A 47 -11.94 16.04 -0.31
CA SER A 47 -13.09 16.65 0.35
C SER A 47 -13.34 18.07 -0.19
N GLN A 48 -12.29 18.88 -0.34
CA GLN A 48 -12.40 20.24 -0.89
C GLN A 48 -12.88 20.23 -2.35
N ALA A 49 -12.24 19.44 -3.22
CA ALA A 49 -12.58 19.35 -4.64
C ALA A 49 -14.00 18.81 -4.89
N SER A 50 -14.53 18.03 -3.96
CA SER A 50 -15.88 17.45 -4.04
C SER A 50 -16.94 18.22 -3.23
N ASN A 51 -16.62 19.38 -2.65
CA ASN A 51 -17.50 20.11 -1.73
C ASN A 51 -18.06 19.21 -0.61
N GLY A 52 -17.21 18.35 -0.05
CA GLY A 52 -17.55 17.40 1.02
C GLY A 52 -18.28 16.13 0.57
N GLN A 53 -18.52 15.94 -0.74
CA GLN A 53 -19.22 14.75 -1.25
C GLN A 53 -18.35 13.49 -1.24
N VAL A 54 -17.03 13.62 -1.14
CA VAL A 54 -16.09 12.50 -1.00
C VAL A 54 -15.39 12.58 0.35
N GLU A 55 -15.51 11.51 1.14
CA GLU A 55 -14.81 11.35 2.41
C GLU A 55 -13.84 10.18 2.31
N LEU A 56 -12.54 10.45 2.44
CA LEU A 56 -11.52 9.41 2.53
C LEU A 56 -11.23 9.07 4.00
N LYS A 57 -11.61 7.86 4.41
CA LYS A 57 -11.31 7.30 5.73
C LYS A 57 -10.07 6.40 5.65
N ILE A 58 -9.01 6.82 6.32
CA ILE A 58 -7.71 6.14 6.31
C ILE A 58 -7.58 5.22 7.53
N TYR A 59 -7.18 3.98 7.30
CA TYR A 59 -6.82 3.01 8.31
C TYR A 59 -5.32 2.73 8.23
N ALA A 60 -4.55 3.48 9.01
CA ALA A 60 -3.08 3.44 9.01
C ALA A 60 -2.50 2.28 9.83
N GLY A 61 -1.19 2.07 9.68
CA GLY A 61 -0.38 1.19 10.53
C GLY A 61 -0.73 -0.29 10.44
N GLY A 62 -1.27 -0.75 9.30
CA GLY A 62 -1.62 -2.16 9.11
C GLY A 62 -2.78 -2.64 10.00
N THR A 63 -3.59 -1.73 10.55
CA THR A 63 -4.80 -2.08 11.33
C THR A 63 -5.84 -2.85 10.52
N GLN A 64 -5.73 -2.84 9.19
CA GLN A 64 -6.55 -3.62 8.27
C GLN A 64 -5.84 -4.88 7.75
N GLY A 65 -4.76 -5.31 8.39
CA GLY A 65 -4.00 -6.49 7.98
C GLY A 65 -2.81 -6.16 7.08
N ASN A 66 -2.21 -7.21 6.54
CA ASN A 66 -1.14 -7.09 5.54
C ASN A 66 -1.69 -6.69 4.15
N GLU A 67 -0.82 -6.52 3.16
CA GLU A 67 -1.21 -5.99 1.85
C GLU A 67 -2.16 -6.93 1.09
N GLY A 68 -1.90 -8.24 1.09
CA GLY A 68 -2.81 -9.24 0.53
C GLY A 68 -4.18 -9.28 1.19
N GLU A 69 -4.23 -9.17 2.52
CA GLU A 69 -5.49 -9.05 3.25
C GLU A 69 -6.26 -7.77 2.88
N MET A 70 -5.57 -6.65 2.69
CA MET A 70 -6.18 -5.40 2.22
C MET A 70 -6.74 -5.56 0.80
N ILE A 71 -6.01 -6.20 -0.11
CA ILE A 71 -6.45 -6.50 -1.48
C ILE A 71 -7.69 -7.40 -1.46
N ARG A 72 -7.69 -8.45 -0.65
CA ARG A 72 -8.87 -9.32 -0.45
C ARG A 72 -10.06 -8.54 0.08
N LYS A 73 -9.85 -7.63 1.04
CA LYS A 73 -10.92 -6.77 1.57
C LYS A 73 -11.50 -5.82 0.53
N ILE A 74 -10.69 -5.36 -0.44
CA ILE A 74 -11.19 -4.60 -1.60
C ILE A 74 -12.12 -5.48 -2.45
N SER A 75 -11.71 -6.73 -2.73
CA SER A 75 -12.51 -7.63 -3.58
C SER A 75 -13.91 -7.94 -3.05
N ILE A 76 -14.12 -7.87 -1.74
CA ILE A 76 -15.41 -8.09 -1.07
C ILE A 76 -16.11 -6.79 -0.63
N GLY A 77 -15.58 -5.63 -1.00
CA GLY A 77 -16.16 -4.31 -0.67
C GLY A 77 -16.04 -3.88 0.80
N GLN A 78 -15.19 -4.54 1.59
CA GLN A 78 -14.91 -4.11 2.97
C GLN A 78 -13.99 -2.89 3.01
N LEU A 79 -13.01 -2.85 2.12
CA LEU A 79 -12.19 -1.68 1.76
C LEU A 79 -12.55 -1.22 0.34
N HIS A 80 -12.26 0.03 0.03
CA HIS A 80 -12.47 0.61 -1.31
C HIS A 80 -11.15 0.97 -2.00
N ALA A 81 -10.08 1.17 -1.22
CA ALA A 81 -8.75 1.48 -1.71
C ALA A 81 -7.69 0.93 -0.75
N ALA A 82 -6.44 0.85 -1.21
CA ALA A 82 -5.29 0.61 -0.38
C ALA A 82 -4.06 1.37 -0.92
N SER A 83 -3.19 1.81 -0.02
CA SER A 83 -1.84 2.26 -0.36
C SER A 83 -0.89 1.15 0.06
N ILE A 84 -0.32 0.47 -0.95
CA ILE A 84 0.49 -0.74 -0.82
C ILE A 84 1.84 -0.57 -1.49
N THR A 85 2.79 -1.43 -1.15
CA THR A 85 4.11 -1.51 -1.77
C THR A 85 4.10 -2.42 -3.02
N ALA A 86 5.26 -2.59 -3.65
CA ALA A 86 5.48 -3.59 -4.71
C ALA A 86 5.06 -5.00 -4.26
N ILE A 87 5.25 -5.35 -2.98
CA ILE A 87 4.88 -6.67 -2.42
C ILE A 87 3.39 -6.96 -2.63
N GLY A 88 2.51 -6.05 -2.22
CA GLY A 88 1.08 -6.19 -2.46
C GLY A 88 0.72 -6.14 -3.94
N LEU A 89 1.43 -5.32 -4.74
CA LEU A 89 1.20 -5.29 -6.18
C LEU A 89 1.50 -6.64 -6.85
N HIS A 90 2.49 -7.41 -6.36
CA HIS A 90 2.81 -8.75 -6.87
C HIS A 90 1.67 -9.75 -6.71
N GLU A 91 0.82 -9.58 -5.69
CA GLU A 91 -0.39 -10.40 -5.54
C GLU A 91 -1.46 -10.09 -6.60
N ILE A 92 -1.45 -8.87 -7.13
CA ILE A 92 -2.34 -8.46 -8.21
C ILE A 92 -1.74 -8.89 -9.55
N THR A 93 -0.48 -8.54 -9.79
CA THR A 93 0.13 -8.56 -11.12
C THR A 93 1.67 -8.69 -11.04
N PRO A 94 2.33 -9.51 -11.89
CA PRO A 94 3.79 -9.67 -11.85
C PRO A 94 4.59 -8.50 -12.48
N GLU A 95 3.97 -7.65 -13.29
CA GLU A 95 4.63 -6.60 -14.07
C GLU A 95 5.54 -5.65 -13.24
N PRO A 96 5.18 -5.21 -12.01
CA PRO A 96 6.05 -4.41 -11.13
C PRO A 96 7.37 -5.07 -10.76
N GLN A 97 7.47 -6.41 -10.77
CA GLN A 97 8.71 -7.13 -10.45
C GLN A 97 9.86 -6.80 -11.41
N ALA A 98 9.56 -6.19 -12.56
CA ALA A 98 10.57 -5.73 -13.50
C ALA A 98 11.48 -4.62 -12.91
N GLU A 99 10.97 -3.83 -11.97
CA GLU A 99 11.71 -2.75 -11.30
C GLU A 99 12.50 -3.26 -10.07
N ASP A 100 12.18 -4.46 -9.56
CA ASP A 100 12.74 -5.03 -8.32
C ASP A 100 14.02 -5.87 -8.56
N VAL A 101 14.58 -5.84 -9.76
CA VAL A 101 15.79 -6.60 -10.08
C VAL A 101 16.98 -6.01 -9.31
N PRO A 102 17.68 -6.80 -8.46
CA PRO A 102 18.79 -6.29 -7.67
C PRO A 102 19.88 -5.68 -8.56
N PHE A 103 20.35 -4.48 -8.19
CA PHE A 103 21.40 -3.72 -8.89
C PHE A 103 21.05 -3.30 -10.34
N LEU A 104 19.77 -3.30 -10.73
CA LEU A 104 19.35 -2.80 -12.04
C LEU A 104 19.23 -1.28 -12.09
N ILE A 105 18.78 -0.67 -10.99
CA ILE A 105 18.55 0.77 -10.84
C ILE A 105 19.38 1.23 -9.65
N ASP A 106 20.29 2.18 -9.89
CA ASP A 106 21.27 2.63 -8.88
C ASP A 106 21.06 4.08 -8.41
N SER A 107 20.13 4.82 -9.02
CA SER A 107 19.80 6.19 -8.61
C SER A 107 18.32 6.53 -8.78
N TYR A 108 17.86 7.57 -8.10
CA TYR A 108 16.49 8.08 -8.23
C TYR A 108 16.21 8.58 -9.65
N GLU A 109 17.19 9.19 -10.31
CA GLU A 109 17.06 9.63 -11.70
C GLU A 109 16.89 8.45 -12.67
N GLU A 110 17.60 7.35 -12.43
CA GLU A 110 17.41 6.11 -13.20
C GLU A 110 16.05 5.48 -12.91
N TYR A 111 15.62 5.47 -11.64
CA TYR A 111 14.30 4.99 -11.26
C TYR A 111 13.21 5.78 -11.98
N ASP A 112 13.23 7.11 -11.88
CA ASP A 112 12.26 7.99 -12.54
C ASP A 112 12.23 7.73 -14.05
N TYR A 113 13.40 7.63 -14.69
CA TYR A 113 13.48 7.34 -16.12
C TYR A 113 12.84 6.00 -16.49
N VAL A 114 13.16 4.93 -15.75
CA VAL A 114 12.63 3.58 -16.02
C VAL A 114 11.14 3.52 -15.72
N HIS A 115 10.73 4.01 -14.54
CA HIS A 115 9.36 3.97 -14.06
C HIS A 115 8.42 4.76 -14.97
N GLU A 116 8.80 5.96 -15.42
CA GLU A 116 7.98 6.73 -16.36
C GLU A 116 7.71 5.99 -17.68
N LYS A 117 8.69 5.21 -18.16
CA LYS A 117 8.53 4.40 -19.40
C LYS A 117 7.69 3.16 -19.17
N LEU A 118 7.73 2.56 -17.98
CA LEU A 118 6.97 1.36 -17.64
C LEU A 118 5.56 1.67 -17.15
N ARG A 119 5.34 2.83 -16.53
CA ARG A 119 4.08 3.23 -15.89
C ARG A 119 2.82 2.96 -16.73
N PRO A 120 2.75 3.30 -18.04
CA PRO A 120 1.57 2.99 -18.84
C PRO A 120 1.23 1.49 -18.89
N ARG A 121 2.25 0.62 -18.88
CA ARG A 121 2.05 -0.85 -18.86
C ARG A 121 1.65 -1.33 -17.47
N LEU A 122 2.22 -0.74 -16.41
CA LEU A 122 1.85 -1.05 -15.03
C LEU A 122 0.39 -0.65 -14.76
N ASP A 123 -0.01 0.56 -15.18
CA ASP A 123 -1.37 1.06 -15.00
C ASP A 123 -2.39 0.17 -15.74
N ASP A 124 -2.11 -0.17 -17.00
CA ASP A 124 -2.95 -1.06 -17.81
C ASP A 124 -3.04 -2.48 -17.21
N ALA A 125 -1.94 -2.99 -16.62
CA ALA A 125 -1.94 -4.27 -15.92
C ALA A 125 -2.86 -4.28 -14.69
N LEU A 126 -2.91 -3.18 -13.93
CA LEU A 126 -3.81 -3.00 -12.79
C LEU A 126 -5.27 -2.84 -13.24
N VAL A 127 -5.52 -2.03 -14.27
CA VAL A 127 -6.86 -1.79 -14.83
C VAL A 127 -7.48 -3.08 -15.36
N ARG A 128 -6.72 -3.92 -16.08
CA ARG A 128 -7.19 -5.24 -16.54
C ARG A 128 -7.67 -6.15 -15.40
N ARG A 129 -7.18 -5.92 -14.18
CA ARG A 129 -7.51 -6.69 -12.98
C ARG A 129 -8.57 -6.01 -12.12
N GLY A 130 -9.17 -4.92 -12.61
CA GLY A 130 -10.25 -4.21 -11.94
C GLY A 130 -9.77 -3.18 -10.90
N TYR A 131 -8.49 -2.83 -10.89
CA TYR A 131 -7.93 -1.81 -10.00
C TYR A 131 -7.67 -0.52 -10.76
N VAL A 132 -7.97 0.62 -10.13
CA VAL A 132 -7.66 1.94 -10.68
C VAL A 132 -6.43 2.50 -9.97
N PRO A 133 -5.27 2.60 -10.63
CA PRO A 133 -4.10 3.25 -10.03
C PRO A 133 -4.40 4.75 -9.84
N ILE A 134 -4.27 5.22 -8.60
CA ILE A 134 -4.55 6.62 -8.24
C ILE A 134 -3.27 7.45 -8.30
N GLN A 135 -2.21 6.92 -7.71
CA GLN A 135 -0.90 7.56 -7.69
C GLN A 135 0.19 6.53 -7.43
N TRP A 136 1.36 6.75 -8.04
CA TRP A 136 2.59 6.05 -7.71
C TRP A 136 3.42 6.93 -6.78
N GLY A 137 4.03 6.30 -5.78
CA GLY A 137 4.89 6.95 -4.82
C GLY A 137 6.07 6.05 -4.50
N GLU A 138 7.17 6.68 -4.13
CA GLU A 138 8.42 5.97 -3.87
C GLU A 138 8.67 5.81 -2.37
N VAL A 139 9.15 4.64 -1.98
CA VAL A 139 9.47 4.27 -0.59
C VAL A 139 10.99 4.35 -0.33
N GLY A 140 11.79 4.35 -1.39
CA GLY A 140 13.26 4.43 -1.37
C GLY A 140 13.96 3.10 -1.66
N PHE A 141 15.29 3.15 -1.77
CA PHE A 141 16.13 1.99 -2.04
C PHE A 141 16.22 1.02 -0.87
N VAL A 142 16.30 -0.27 -1.17
CA VAL A 142 16.41 -1.35 -0.17
C VAL A 142 17.83 -1.48 0.37
N TYR A 143 17.97 -1.50 1.68
CA TYR A 143 19.22 -1.79 2.38
C TYR A 143 19.04 -2.96 3.35
N PHE A 144 20.16 -3.62 3.66
CA PHE A 144 20.18 -4.65 4.70
C PHE A 144 20.47 -4.02 6.05
N PHE A 145 19.61 -4.30 7.02
CA PHE A 145 19.84 -3.99 8.43
C PHE A 145 19.92 -5.29 9.22
N SER A 146 20.80 -5.32 10.20
CA SER A 146 20.91 -6.45 11.12
C SER A 146 21.20 -6.03 12.55
N THR A 147 20.68 -6.81 13.50
CA THR A 147 21.02 -6.68 14.92
C THR A 147 22.36 -7.35 15.28
N GLU A 148 23.00 -8.03 14.32
CA GLU A 148 24.28 -8.72 14.48
C GLU A 148 25.29 -8.26 13.41
N GLN A 149 26.57 -8.41 13.71
CA GLN A 149 27.63 -8.08 12.75
C GLN A 149 27.92 -9.30 11.87
N TYR A 150 27.82 -9.11 10.55
CA TYR A 150 28.27 -10.06 9.55
C TYR A 150 29.35 -9.42 8.67
N ARG A 151 30.44 -10.14 8.38
CA ARG A 151 31.59 -9.57 7.65
C ARG A 151 31.75 -10.07 6.23
N THR A 152 31.06 -11.15 5.85
CA THR A 152 31.13 -11.73 4.51
C THR A 152 29.75 -12.21 4.07
N PRO A 153 29.47 -12.30 2.76
CA PRO A 153 28.19 -12.84 2.27
C PRO A 153 27.88 -14.25 2.81
N ALA A 154 28.89 -15.12 2.90
CA ALA A 154 28.73 -16.48 3.43
C ALA A 154 28.42 -16.51 4.94
N ASP A 155 28.80 -15.47 5.67
CA ASP A 155 28.44 -15.31 7.08
C ASP A 155 27.04 -14.73 7.23
N PHE A 156 26.72 -13.73 6.39
CA PHE A 156 25.41 -13.09 6.33
C PHE A 156 24.28 -14.09 6.00
N SER A 157 24.55 -15.10 5.16
CA SER A 157 23.57 -16.15 4.81
C SER A 157 23.16 -17.06 5.98
N LYS A 158 23.91 -17.06 7.09
CA LYS A 158 23.56 -17.80 8.31
C LYS A 158 22.49 -17.08 9.14
N GLY A 159 22.28 -15.79 8.90
CA GLY A 159 21.28 -15.01 9.60
C GLY A 159 19.85 -15.38 9.22
N LYS A 160 18.90 -14.86 10.00
CA LYS A 160 17.47 -15.10 9.87
C LYS A 160 16.84 -13.89 9.22
N ILE A 161 16.81 -13.93 7.89
CA ILE A 161 16.24 -12.85 7.07
C ILE A 161 14.72 -12.92 7.06
N PHE A 162 14.08 -11.80 7.37
CA PHE A 162 12.64 -11.65 7.20
C PHE A 162 12.27 -11.70 5.72
N THR A 163 11.17 -12.37 5.40
CA THR A 163 10.55 -12.35 4.08
C THR A 163 9.05 -12.21 4.23
N TRP A 164 8.44 -11.41 3.36
CA TRP A 164 7.02 -11.10 3.44
C TRP A 164 6.18 -12.32 3.07
N ASN A 165 5.15 -12.61 3.87
CA ASN A 165 4.03 -13.43 3.40
C ASN A 165 3.37 -12.71 2.21
N GLY A 166 3.15 -13.44 1.10
CA GLY A 166 2.67 -12.87 -0.16
C GLY A 166 3.75 -12.72 -1.24
N ASP A 167 5.04 -12.92 -0.91
CA ASP A 167 6.15 -12.82 -1.87
C ASP A 167 6.96 -14.13 -2.01
N PRO A 168 6.42 -15.14 -2.72
CA PRO A 168 7.11 -16.41 -2.94
C PRO A 168 8.35 -16.28 -3.83
N ALA A 169 8.42 -15.24 -4.67
CA ALA A 169 9.57 -15.01 -5.54
C ALA A 169 10.78 -14.57 -4.71
N ALA A 170 10.60 -13.63 -3.77
CA ALA A 170 11.65 -13.25 -2.84
C ALA A 170 12.08 -14.43 -1.94
N GLU A 171 11.13 -15.24 -1.44
CA GLU A 171 11.47 -16.43 -0.65
C GLU A 171 12.36 -17.40 -1.45
N ALA A 172 11.98 -17.69 -2.70
CA ALA A 172 12.75 -18.58 -3.57
C ALA A 172 14.14 -18.00 -3.88
N ALA A 173 14.23 -16.69 -4.14
CA ALA A 173 15.50 -15.99 -4.35
C ALA A 173 16.42 -16.12 -3.13
N TRP A 174 15.90 -15.90 -1.92
CA TRP A 174 16.66 -16.06 -0.68
C TRP A 174 17.17 -17.48 -0.46
N ARG A 175 16.30 -18.48 -0.66
CA ARG A 175 16.70 -19.89 -0.54
C ARG A 175 17.79 -20.25 -1.55
N LYS A 176 17.66 -19.80 -2.80
CA LYS A 176 18.66 -20.02 -3.86
C LYS A 176 19.99 -19.32 -3.55
N ALA A 177 19.95 -18.17 -2.89
CA ALA A 177 21.12 -17.45 -2.40
C ALA A 177 21.75 -18.07 -1.13
N GLY A 178 21.20 -19.17 -0.61
CA GLY A 178 21.74 -19.90 0.55
C GLY A 178 21.29 -19.35 1.91
N PHE A 179 20.29 -18.46 1.94
CA PHE A 179 19.70 -17.93 3.17
C PHE A 179 18.62 -18.86 3.72
N ARG A 180 18.26 -18.63 4.98
CA ARG A 180 17.12 -19.26 5.65
C ARG A 180 16.06 -18.18 5.90
N PRO A 181 15.21 -17.86 4.90
CA PRO A 181 14.19 -16.85 5.07
C PRO A 181 13.15 -17.31 6.11
N VAL A 182 12.71 -16.37 6.94
CA VAL A 182 11.61 -16.53 7.89
C VAL A 182 10.43 -15.75 7.32
N VAL A 183 9.46 -16.48 6.78
CA VAL A 183 8.27 -15.89 6.17
C VAL A 183 7.28 -15.48 7.25
N LEU A 184 6.95 -14.20 7.31
CA LEU A 184 6.07 -13.63 8.33
C LEU A 184 5.11 -12.60 7.72
N SER A 185 3.99 -12.36 8.39
CA SER A 185 3.14 -11.21 8.06
C SER A 185 3.93 -9.91 8.28
N SER A 186 3.66 -8.90 7.47
CA SER A 186 4.24 -7.56 7.63
C SER A 186 3.98 -6.97 9.02
N THR A 187 2.81 -7.28 9.58
CA THR A 187 2.37 -6.83 10.90
C THR A 187 3.17 -7.45 12.05
N ASP A 188 3.85 -8.57 11.80
CA ASP A 188 4.61 -9.31 12.81
C ASP A 188 6.11 -8.95 12.81
N LEU A 189 6.55 -8.09 11.89
CA LEU A 189 7.97 -7.74 11.71
C LEU A 189 8.62 -7.20 12.98
N ILE A 190 8.00 -6.19 13.61
CA ILE A 190 8.55 -5.53 14.80
C ILE A 190 8.59 -6.49 16.01
N PRO A 191 7.51 -7.24 16.34
CA PRO A 191 7.59 -8.31 17.32
C PRO A 191 8.66 -9.38 17.02
N ALA A 192 8.82 -9.77 15.76
CA ALA A 192 9.79 -10.79 15.34
C ALA A 192 11.24 -10.30 15.49
N LEU A 193 11.52 -9.02 15.22
CA LEU A 193 12.80 -8.39 15.52
C LEU A 193 13.06 -8.33 17.03
N THR A 194 12.06 -7.90 17.81
CA THR A 194 12.18 -7.75 19.27
C THR A 194 12.46 -9.09 19.96
N SER A 195 11.77 -10.15 19.54
CA SER A 195 11.95 -11.52 20.05
C SER A 195 13.19 -12.23 19.47
N ARG A 196 13.91 -11.59 18.54
CA ARG A 196 15.01 -12.17 17.75
C ARG A 196 14.60 -13.40 16.95
N MET A 197 13.32 -13.53 16.57
CA MET A 197 12.88 -14.54 15.61
C MET A 197 13.52 -14.29 14.24
N VAL A 198 13.63 -13.02 13.85
CA VAL A 198 14.45 -12.54 12.73
C VAL A 198 15.52 -11.59 13.26
N ASN A 199 16.64 -11.48 12.54
CA ASN A 199 17.72 -10.56 12.87
C ASN A 199 18.25 -9.80 11.66
N ILE A 200 17.70 -10.05 10.47
CA ILE A 200 18.02 -9.34 9.23
C ILE A 200 16.71 -8.90 8.58
N ILE A 201 16.68 -7.66 8.11
CA ILE A 201 15.62 -7.10 7.25
C ILE A 201 16.23 -6.47 6.01
N SER A 202 15.50 -6.52 4.90
CA SER A 202 15.81 -5.83 3.65
C SER A 202 14.70 -4.84 3.35
N GLN A 203 14.87 -3.58 3.76
CA GLN A 203 13.85 -2.53 3.69
C GLN A 203 14.50 -1.16 3.40
N PRO A 204 13.75 -0.18 2.87
CA PRO A 204 14.22 1.20 2.81
C PRO A 204 14.39 1.81 4.21
N PRO A 205 15.31 2.78 4.39
CA PRO A 205 15.65 3.38 5.69
C PRO A 205 14.58 4.39 6.16
N LEU A 206 13.31 3.99 6.19
CA LEU A 206 12.18 4.87 6.52
C LEU A 206 11.98 5.11 8.02
N TYR A 207 12.58 4.26 8.87
CA TYR A 207 12.38 4.26 10.32
C TYR A 207 13.56 4.87 11.10
N ALA A 208 14.37 5.70 10.44
CA ALA A 208 15.54 6.35 11.03
C ALA A 208 15.16 7.54 11.94
#